data_AF-A0A7U4QKB0-F1
#
_entry.id   AF-A0A7U4QKB0-F1
#
_cell.length_a   1.000
_cell.length_b   1.000
_cell.length_c   1.000
_cell.angle_alpha   90.00
_cell.angle_beta   90.00
_cell.angle_gamma   90.00
#
_symmetry.space_group_name_H-M   'P 1'
#
loop_
_entity.id
_entity.type
_entity.pdbx_description
1 polymer ?
#
loop_
_entity_poly.entity_id
_entity_poly.type
_entity_poly.pdbx_seq_one_letter_code
_entity_poly.pdbx_strand_id
1 'polypeptide(L)' 'MYVDICKYKRGNKTYKRVLLREGYREGGKVKHRTLANLSHCSDKEIEAIRIALNRR' A
#
# COMPACT_ATOMS: atom_id res chain seq x y z
N MET A 1 -9.63 2.28 2.01
CA MET A 1 -8.43 1.56 1.52
C MET A 1 -7.43 2.58 0.99
N TYR A 2 -6.12 2.27 1.01
CA TYR A 2 -5.06 3.14 0.50
C TYR A 2 -3.84 2.31 0.07
N VAL A 3 -3.01 2.88 -0.82
CA VAL A 3 -1.73 2.28 -1.21
C VAL A 3 -0.62 2.80 -0.30
N ASP A 4 0.05 1.90 0.42
CA ASP A 4 1.22 2.16 1.25
C ASP A 4 2.49 1.90 0.45
N ILE A 5 3.28 2.95 0.19
CA ILE A 5 4.57 2.87 -0.52
C ILE A 5 5.68 3.21 0.47
N CYS A 6 6.58 2.26 0.70
CA CYS A 6 7.75 2.47 1.54
C CYS A 6 9.02 2.15 0.75
N LYS A 7 9.99 3.06 0.79
CA LYS A 7 11.35 2.83 0.29
C LYS A 7 12.26 2.59 1.49
N TYR A 8 13.06 1.54 1.45
CA TYR A 8 14.01 1.22 2.52
C TYR A 8 15.33 0.72 1.95
N LYS A 9 16.40 0.87 2.73
CA LYS A 9 17.73 0.41 2.36
C LYS A 9 18.06 -0.87 3.11
N ARG A 10 18.72 -1.81 2.44
CA ARG A 10 19.33 -2.99 3.06
C ARG A 10 20.72 -3.16 2.46
N GLY A 11 21.75 -2.85 3.25
CA GLY A 11 23.12 -2.68 2.76
C GLY A 11 23.19 -1.57 1.70
N ASN A 12 23.84 -1.87 0.56
CA ASN A 12 24.00 -0.93 -0.56
C ASN A 12 22.82 -0.91 -1.54
N LYS A 13 21.76 -1.69 -1.29
CA LYS A 13 20.59 -1.79 -2.19
C LYS A 13 19.39 -1.05 -1.60
N THR A 14 18.67 -0.33 -2.45
CA THR A 14 17.39 0.31 -2.13
C THR A 14 16.25 -0.56 -2.63
N TYR A 15 15.27 -0.81 -1.76
CA TYR A 15 14.09 -1.61 -2.02
C TYR A 15 12.84 -0.73 -1.94
N LYS A 16 11.80 -1.13 -2.69
CA LYS A 16 10.48 -0.52 -2.67
C LYS A 16 9.47 -1.59 -2.28
N ARG A 17 8.63 -1.29 -1.30
CA ARG A 17 7.47 -2.11 -0.93
C ARG A 17 6.21 -1.31 -1.26
N VAL A 18 5.25 -1.98 -1.90
CA VAL A 18 3.95 -1.41 -2.23
C VAL A 18 2.88 -2.36 -1.68
N LEU A 19 2.04 -1.89 -0.77
CA LEU A 19 0.96 -2.68 -0.16
C LEU A 19 -0.39 -1.99 -0.33
N LEU A 20 -1.44 -2.77 -0.60
CA LEU A 20 -2.81 -2.29 -0.47
C LEU A 20 -3.26 -2.53 0.97
N ARG A 21 -3.71 -1.48 1.65
CA ARG A 21 -4.09 -1.54 3.06
C ARG A 21 -5.46 -0.93 3.29
N GLU A 22 -6.09 -1.33 4.38
CA GLU A 22 -7.29 -0.68 4.88
C GLU A 22 -7.26 -0.49 6.39
N GLY A 23 -7.84 0.63 6.81
CA GLY A 23 -8.23 0.84 8.20
C GLY A 23 -9.62 0.26 8.43
N TYR A 24 -9.82 -0.44 9.54
CA TYR A 24 -11.11 -0.98 9.96
C TYR A 24 -11.29 -0.81 11.47
N ARG A 25 -12.52 -0.95 11.96
CA ARG A 25 -12.80 -0.91 13.41
C ARG A 25 -13.14 -2.30 13.93
N GLU A 26 -12.58 -2.63 15.07
CA GLU A 26 -12.85 -3.87 15.78
C GLU A 26 -12.74 -3.59 17.29
N GLY A 27 -13.79 -3.94 18.05
CA GLY A 27 -13.82 -3.68 19.50
C GLY A 27 -13.62 -2.21 19.87
N GLY A 28 -14.19 -1.28 19.11
CA GLY A 28 -14.08 0.17 19.33
C GLY A 28 -12.73 0.79 18.93
N LYS A 29 -11.72 -0.02 18.56
CA LYS A 29 -10.39 0.46 18.16
C LYS A 29 -10.23 0.49 16.64
N VAL A 30 -9.49 1.47 16.13
CA VAL A 30 -9.07 1.50 14.72
C VAL A 30 -7.85 0.58 14.57
N LYS A 31 -7.91 -0.31 13.58
CA LYS A 31 -6.84 -1.26 13.21
C LYS A 31 -6.53 -1.13 11.73
N HIS A 32 -5.38 -1.65 11.32
CA HIS A 32 -4.94 -1.68 9.92
C HIS A 32 -4.63 -3.10 9.49
N ARG A 33 -5.09 -3.52 8.31
CA ARG A 33 -4.68 -4.80 7.70
C ARG A 33 -4.15 -4.61 6.29
N THR A 34 -3.33 -5.58 5.88
CA THR A 34 -2.81 -5.67 4.52
C THR A 34 -3.74 -6.57 3.72
N LEU A 35 -4.21 -6.06 2.58
CA LEU A 35 -5.11 -6.77 1.68
C LEU A 35 -4.33 -7.45 0.53
N ALA A 36 -3.28 -6.80 0.03
CA ALA A 36 -2.45 -7.35 -1.04
C ALA A 36 -1.03 -6.75 -1.03
N ASN A 37 -0.07 -7.49 -1.59
CA ASN A 37 1.25 -6.99 -1.92
C ASN A 37 1.30 -6.65 -3.41
N LEU A 38 1.52 -5.37 -3.72
CA LEU A 38 1.55 -4.82 -5.09
C LEU A 38 2.99 -4.55 -5.57
N SER A 39 4.00 -5.06 -4.87
CA SER A 39 5.40 -4.78 -5.19
C SER A 39 5.85 -5.35 -6.53
N HIS A 40 5.07 -6.27 -7.12
CA HIS A 40 5.30 -6.82 -8.46
C HIS A 40 4.56 -6.06 -9.58
N CYS A 41 3.64 -5.17 -9.23
CA CYS A 41 2.91 -4.36 -10.21
C CYS A 41 3.82 -3.28 -10.79
N SER A 42 3.56 -2.92 -12.04
CA SER A 42 4.18 -1.77 -12.69
C SER A 42 3.74 -0.46 -12.03
N ASP A 43 4.55 0.58 -12.18
CA ASP A 43 4.21 1.91 -11.64
C ASP A 43 2.90 2.46 -12.22
N LYS A 44 2.56 2.11 -13.47
CA LYS A 44 1.29 2.48 -14.10
C LYS A 44 0.08 1.83 -13.42
N GLU A 45 0.18 0.54 -13.11
CA GLU A 45 -0.89 -0.18 -12.39
C GLU A 45 -1.05 0.36 -10.97
N ILE A 46 0.07 0.62 -10.28
CA ILE A 46 0.04 1.20 -8.93
C ILE A 46 -0.63 2.58 -8.95
N GLU A 47 -0.32 3.42 -9.94
CA GLU A 47 -0.94 4.73 -10.07
C GLU A 47 -2.42 4.66 -10.43
N ALA A 48 -2.81 3.73 -11.31
CA ALA A 48 -4.22 3.49 -11.62
C ALA A 48 -5.02 3.11 -10.36
N ILE A 49 -4.46 2.25 -9.50
CA ILE A 49 -5.08 1.89 -8.21
C ILE A 49 -5.17 3.10 -7.28
N ARG A 50 -4.12 3.93 -7.19
CA ARG A 50 -4.14 5.16 -6.37
C ARG A 50 -5.22 6.13 -6.83
N ILE A 51 -5.35 6.34 -8.14
CA ILE A 51 -6.40 7.17 -8.74
C ILE A 51 -7.78 6.59 -8.42
N ALA A 52 -7.97 5.28 -8.60
CA ALA A 52 -9.24 4.62 -8.33
C ALA A 52 -9.68 4.75 -6.87
N LEU A 53 -8.74 4.68 -5.92
CA LEU A 53 -9.02 4.83 -4.49
C LEU A 53 -9.22 6.30 -4.03
N ASN A 54 -8.71 7.27 -4.80
CA ASN A 54 -8.84 8.70 -4.49
C ASN A 54 -10.08 9.35 -5.12
N ARG A 55 -10.74 8.68 -6.07
CA ARG A 55 -12.03 9.15 -6.61
C ARG A 55 -13.10 9.04 -5.52
N ARG A 56 -13.52 10.19 -4.99
CA ARG A 56 -14.71 10.35 -4.16
C ARG A 56 -15.88 10.81 -5.00
#